data_AF-A0A349DXW9-F1
#
_entry.id   AF-A0A349DXW9-F1
#
_cell.length_a   1.000
_cell.length_b   1.000
_cell.length_c   1.000
_cell.angle_alpha   90.00
_cell.angle_beta   90.00
_cell.angle_gamma   90.00
#
_symmetry.space_group_name_H-M   'P 1'
#
loop_
_entity.id
_entity.type
_entity.pdbx_description
1 polymer ?
#
loop_
_entity_poly.entity_id
_entity_poly.type
_entity_poly.pdbx_seq_one_letter_code
_entity_poly.pdbx_strand_id
1 'polypeptide(L)'
;MKSHKILRVAGLVTFLGLLAFAGFGQATLPSQKKAAFIVNQFKNKLKTTPYIAYNFDYKVTGKEAATTPNVTGMLKFNPHPKNVGEYQKMLITGKSTYDQGKDGEQRSFSFASDQTQARLYLPKYQLMLTTSLYKHQFALFGPFVGTLIGHSIKFFQRDIASKVRLIKEVEVNGQSCYQVGYESNGTTLRWSFGKQNFMLYQVKMQGNWGGYEINYTQVITQRAIPAQAFQLQVPKGVTIKQFSAGQPTTGETAPAWDLPDYEGNRLNLNSLKGKVVVMDFWATWCPPCIKAIPGLQKLHEKYEKQGVKFLGLAYRDQGKPLKFMKKRGVTYTILNAQESGKAYGVSQWPTLFIIGRDGKIRDYMLGYHGEVGEKILEKAIEDALKDKPLPKSSLATPNFDRFVGQYKTDQVQFNVFKNKRGKLSIEHTLQTTNKSKTFPLIHLKDQYFTLSGDLKNIFEFKIDKQGKIIALQGFKKTAQKVSK
;
A
#
# COMPACT_ATOMS: atom_id res chain seq x y z
N MET A 1 -19.31 28.62 60.84
CA MET A 1 -20.08 28.47 59.58
C MET A 1 -19.24 27.60 58.64
N LYS A 2 -19.45 26.29 58.58
CA LYS A 2 -20.25 25.54 57.57
C LYS A 2 -19.90 25.92 56.12
N SER A 3 -19.80 25.05 55.12
CA SER A 3 -19.66 23.61 54.89
C SER A 3 -19.64 23.43 53.36
N HIS A 4 -19.32 22.21 52.88
CA HIS A 4 -19.74 21.61 51.59
C HIS A 4 -18.98 21.94 50.28
N LYS A 5 -18.32 20.95 49.66
CA LYS A 5 -18.79 19.92 48.68
C LYS A 5 -18.97 20.51 47.26
N ILE A 6 -18.14 20.12 46.29
CA ILE A 6 -18.45 19.13 45.23
C ILE A 6 -19.85 19.28 44.64
N LEU A 7 -19.97 19.78 43.40
CA LEU A 7 -20.78 19.15 42.35
C LEU A 7 -20.45 19.68 40.93
N ARG A 8 -20.35 18.74 39.99
CA ARG A 8 -20.32 18.90 38.54
C ARG A 8 -21.61 19.56 38.01
N VAL A 9 -21.52 20.46 37.02
CA VAL A 9 -22.44 20.63 35.86
C VAL A 9 -21.66 21.47 34.82
N ALA A 10 -21.07 20.88 33.77
CA ALA A 10 -21.66 20.78 32.43
C ALA A 10 -22.20 22.12 31.88
N GLY A 11 -21.41 22.79 31.03
CA GLY A 11 -21.94 23.77 30.08
C GLY A 11 -21.46 25.21 30.30
N LEU A 12 -20.28 25.56 29.76
CA LEU A 12 -20.00 26.94 29.32
C LEU A 12 -18.72 27.09 28.47
N VAL A 13 -18.54 26.28 27.41
CA VAL A 13 -17.59 26.64 26.32
C VAL A 13 -18.26 26.48 24.94
N THR A 14 -19.59 26.55 24.91
CA THR A 14 -20.40 26.47 23.67
C THR A 14 -20.85 27.84 23.16
N PHE A 15 -20.26 28.95 23.62
CA PHE A 15 -20.79 30.29 23.30
C PHE A 15 -19.74 31.38 23.01
N LEU A 16 -18.55 31.02 22.53
CA LEU A 16 -17.56 31.98 21.99
C LEU A 16 -17.17 31.68 20.53
N GLY A 17 -18.02 30.97 19.80
CA GLY A 17 -17.82 30.65 18.37
C GLY A 17 -18.74 31.42 17.40
N LEU A 18 -19.63 32.28 17.88
CA LEU A 18 -20.74 32.82 17.07
C LEU A 18 -20.92 34.35 17.11
N LEU A 19 -20.01 35.12 17.72
CA LEU A 19 -20.13 36.59 17.82
C LEU A 19 -18.86 37.36 17.43
N ALA A 20 -18.10 36.86 16.46
CA ALA A 20 -17.01 37.63 15.82
C ALA A 20 -17.35 38.01 14.36
N PHE A 21 -18.64 38.20 14.04
CA PHE A 21 -19.10 38.63 12.72
C PHE A 21 -19.87 39.96 12.71
N ALA A 22 -19.98 40.65 13.86
CA ALA A 22 -20.58 41.96 13.93
C ALA A 22 -19.54 42.98 14.42
N GLY A 23 -19.09 43.85 13.52
CA GLY A 23 -18.41 45.09 13.93
C GLY A 23 -16.89 45.11 13.83
N PHE A 24 -16.29 44.66 12.73
CA PHE A 24 -15.05 45.26 12.22
C PHE A 24 -15.12 45.26 10.69
N GLY A 25 -14.82 46.40 10.07
CA GLY A 25 -14.88 46.60 8.63
C GLY A 25 -14.24 45.47 7.84
N GLN A 26 -14.83 45.16 6.69
CA GLN A 26 -14.47 44.06 5.79
C GLN A 26 -13.00 44.13 5.32
N ALA A 27 -12.06 43.74 6.17
CA ALA A 27 -10.75 43.28 5.73
C ALA A 27 -10.96 41.90 5.12
N THR A 28 -11.18 41.86 3.80
CA THR A 28 -11.33 40.62 3.05
C THR A 28 -10.07 39.77 3.23
N LEU A 29 -10.14 38.73 4.07
CA LEU A 29 -9.05 37.77 4.23
C LEU A 29 -8.58 37.28 2.84
N PRO A 30 -7.28 37.28 2.55
CA PRO A 30 -6.75 36.76 1.30
C PRO A 30 -7.28 35.35 1.00
N SER A 31 -7.59 35.05 -0.26
CA SER A 31 -8.22 33.79 -0.69
C SER A 31 -7.46 32.53 -0.24
N GLN A 32 -6.13 32.62 -0.09
CA GLN A 32 -5.28 31.57 0.49
C GLN A 32 -5.58 31.31 1.97
N LYS A 33 -5.76 32.36 2.79
CA LYS A 33 -6.09 32.21 4.21
C LYS A 33 -7.46 31.54 4.38
N LYS A 34 -8.43 31.90 3.53
CA LYS A 34 -9.76 31.24 3.51
C LYS A 34 -9.65 29.75 3.14
N ALA A 35 -8.88 29.40 2.11
CA ALA A 35 -8.64 28.00 1.76
C ALA A 35 -7.96 27.21 2.89
N ALA A 36 -6.92 27.79 3.50
CA ALA A 36 -6.21 27.17 4.62
C ALA A 36 -7.16 26.90 5.80
N PHE A 37 -8.05 27.83 6.11
CA PHE A 37 -9.09 27.63 7.13
C PHE A 37 -10.00 26.45 6.79
N ILE A 38 -10.56 26.40 5.59
CA ILE A 38 -11.46 25.32 5.14
C ILE A 38 -10.78 23.96 5.24
N VAL A 39 -9.54 23.87 4.73
CA VAL A 39 -8.73 22.64 4.77
C VAL A 39 -8.43 22.23 6.21
N ASN A 40 -8.14 23.18 7.10
CA ASN A 40 -7.90 22.88 8.52
C ASN A 40 -9.17 22.41 9.23
N GLN A 41 -10.34 22.95 8.92
CA GLN A 41 -11.61 22.44 9.45
C GLN A 41 -11.86 21.01 8.99
N PHE A 42 -11.63 20.70 7.71
CA PHE A 42 -11.69 19.33 7.21
C PHE A 42 -10.73 18.39 7.96
N LYS A 43 -9.45 18.78 8.11
CA LYS A 43 -8.47 17.99 8.86
C LYS A 43 -8.89 17.76 10.31
N ASN A 44 -9.45 18.78 10.97
CA ASN A 44 -9.94 18.66 12.34
C ASN A 44 -11.13 17.69 12.42
N LYS A 45 -12.09 17.79 11.49
CA LYS A 45 -13.20 16.83 11.39
C LYS A 45 -12.71 15.40 11.23
N LEU A 46 -11.73 15.16 10.36
CA LEU A 46 -11.12 13.83 10.20
C LEU A 46 -10.53 13.30 11.52
N LYS A 47 -9.92 14.15 12.36
CA LYS A 47 -9.35 13.71 13.65
C LYS A 47 -10.43 13.41 14.70
N THR A 48 -11.51 14.19 14.70
CA THR A 48 -12.52 14.16 15.77
C THR A 48 -13.73 13.26 15.47
N THR A 49 -13.87 12.84 14.21
CA THR A 49 -15.02 12.03 13.77
C THR A 49 -14.58 10.56 13.65
N PRO A 50 -14.89 9.72 14.65
CA PRO A 50 -14.67 8.29 14.52
C PRO A 50 -15.61 7.75 13.45
N TYR A 51 -15.08 6.95 12.52
CA TYR A 51 -15.80 6.44 11.36
C TYR A 51 -16.40 7.49 10.41
N ILE A 52 -15.97 7.39 9.16
CA ILE A 52 -16.51 8.17 8.07
C ILE A 52 -16.86 7.21 6.96
N ALA A 53 -18.06 7.37 6.41
CA ALA A 53 -18.54 6.65 5.24
C ALA A 53 -18.88 7.61 4.11
N TYR A 54 -18.50 7.20 2.90
CA TYR A 54 -18.77 7.90 1.66
C TYR A 54 -19.35 6.95 0.64
N ASN A 55 -20.50 7.29 0.08
CA ASN A 55 -20.87 6.76 -1.23
C ASN A 55 -20.20 7.63 -2.28
N PHE A 56 -19.56 7.02 -3.26
CA PHE A 56 -18.81 7.74 -4.28
C PHE A 56 -19.10 7.24 -5.69
N ASP A 57 -19.02 8.16 -6.64
CA ASP A 57 -18.97 7.93 -8.08
C ASP A 57 -17.67 8.53 -8.60
N TYR A 58 -16.80 7.68 -9.11
CA TYR A 58 -15.53 8.04 -9.72
C TYR A 58 -15.61 7.90 -11.24
N LYS A 59 -15.32 9.00 -11.93
CA LYS A 59 -15.33 9.08 -13.39
C LYS A 59 -13.99 9.54 -13.92
N VAL A 60 -13.53 8.90 -14.99
CA VAL A 60 -12.33 9.29 -15.73
C VAL A 60 -12.75 9.84 -17.07
N THR A 61 -12.04 10.87 -17.53
CA THR A 61 -12.32 11.56 -18.79
C THR A 61 -11.06 11.68 -19.63
N GLY A 62 -11.23 11.92 -20.93
CA GLY A 62 -10.13 12.11 -21.87
C GLY A 62 -9.37 10.81 -22.17
N LYS A 63 -8.07 10.92 -22.44
CA LYS A 63 -7.25 9.81 -22.96
C LYS A 63 -7.14 8.64 -21.98
N GLU A 64 -7.25 8.91 -20.68
CA GLU A 64 -7.19 7.88 -19.65
C GLU A 64 -8.49 7.05 -19.52
N ALA A 65 -9.63 7.55 -20.00
CA ALA A 65 -10.92 6.85 -19.89
C ALA A 65 -10.95 5.51 -20.64
N ALA A 66 -10.14 5.37 -21.70
CA ALA A 66 -9.99 4.11 -22.42
C ALA A 66 -9.28 3.02 -21.61
N THR A 67 -8.52 3.40 -20.57
CA THR A 67 -7.65 2.46 -19.84
C THR A 67 -7.78 2.54 -18.31
N THR A 68 -8.75 3.32 -17.82
CA THR A 68 -9.12 3.45 -16.42
C THR A 68 -10.64 3.32 -16.28
N PRO A 69 -11.14 2.45 -15.39
CA PRO A 69 -12.56 2.26 -15.23
C PRO A 69 -13.19 3.39 -14.40
N ASN A 70 -14.44 3.68 -14.69
CA ASN A 70 -15.34 4.36 -13.78
C ASN A 70 -15.66 3.42 -12.60
N VAL A 71 -15.77 3.97 -11.39
CA VAL A 71 -15.97 3.18 -10.18
C VAL A 71 -17.05 3.81 -9.32
N THR A 72 -18.08 3.03 -9.00
CA THR A 72 -19.07 3.42 -8.00
C THR A 72 -18.95 2.53 -6.78
N GLY A 73 -19.16 3.09 -5.60
CA GLY A 73 -19.02 2.29 -4.39
C GLY A 73 -19.20 3.04 -3.09
N MET A 74 -18.80 2.37 -2.03
CA MET A 74 -18.83 2.87 -0.67
C MET A 74 -17.45 2.72 -0.05
N LEU A 75 -16.94 3.80 0.53
CA LEU A 75 -15.72 3.86 1.32
C LEU A 75 -16.10 4.07 2.78
N LYS A 76 -15.67 3.17 3.66
CA LYS A 76 -15.72 3.28 5.11
C LYS A 76 -14.30 3.36 5.65
N PHE A 77 -14.01 4.31 6.52
CA PHE A 77 -12.70 4.36 7.18
C PHE A 77 -12.77 4.93 8.58
N ASN A 78 -11.84 4.48 9.42
CA ASN A 78 -11.58 5.04 10.73
C ASN A 78 -10.26 5.84 10.66
N PRO A 79 -10.31 7.18 10.70
CA PRO A 79 -9.10 8.02 10.66
C PRO A 79 -8.15 7.74 11.83
N HIS A 80 -6.85 7.92 11.63
CA HIS A 80 -5.92 7.95 12.75
C HIS A 80 -6.06 9.28 13.51
N PRO A 81 -6.24 9.29 14.85
CA PRO A 81 -6.54 10.51 15.60
C PRO A 81 -5.39 11.52 15.62
N LYS A 82 -4.15 11.03 15.47
CA LYS A 82 -2.94 11.88 15.50
C LYS A 82 -2.38 12.19 14.11
N ASN A 83 -2.55 11.29 13.15
CA ASN A 83 -1.88 11.34 11.85
C ASN A 83 -2.93 11.49 10.75
N VAL A 84 -3.19 12.72 10.32
CA VAL A 84 -4.19 12.99 9.29
C VAL A 84 -3.79 12.27 7.99
N GLY A 85 -4.69 11.49 7.40
CA GLY A 85 -4.39 10.73 6.17
C GLY A 85 -3.86 9.31 6.38
N GLU A 86 -3.60 8.94 7.64
CA GLU A 86 -3.53 7.54 8.04
C GLU A 86 -4.90 7.08 8.54
N TYR A 87 -5.11 5.76 8.49
CA TYR A 87 -6.36 5.11 8.85
C TYR A 87 -6.07 3.92 9.75
N GLN A 88 -6.86 3.75 10.80
CA GLN A 88 -6.81 2.56 11.65
C GLN A 88 -7.46 1.35 10.94
N LYS A 89 -8.57 1.60 10.25
CA LYS A 89 -9.33 0.60 9.49
C LYS A 89 -9.95 1.22 8.26
N MET A 90 -10.10 0.44 7.20
CA MET A 90 -10.75 0.85 5.97
C MET A 90 -11.45 -0.34 5.33
N LEU A 91 -12.61 -0.09 4.74
CA LEU A 91 -13.33 -1.01 3.89
C LEU A 91 -13.84 -0.22 2.68
N ILE A 92 -13.57 -0.71 1.48
CA ILE A 92 -14.11 -0.18 0.25
C ILE A 92 -14.79 -1.31 -0.50
N THR A 93 -16.00 -1.06 -0.95
CA THR A 93 -16.76 -2.00 -1.77
C THR A 93 -17.30 -1.25 -2.96
N GLY A 94 -17.21 -1.83 -4.15
CA GLY A 94 -17.72 -1.13 -5.32
C GLY A 94 -17.81 -2.00 -6.54
N LYS A 95 -18.14 -1.34 -7.64
CA LYS A 95 -18.23 -1.91 -8.96
C LYS A 95 -17.47 -1.02 -9.94
N SER A 96 -16.76 -1.63 -10.87
CA SER A 96 -15.99 -0.95 -11.91
C SER A 96 -16.56 -1.25 -13.29
N THR A 97 -16.58 -0.23 -14.15
CA THR A 97 -17.07 -0.29 -15.54
C THR A 97 -16.18 0.57 -16.44
N TYR A 98 -15.86 0.10 -17.64
CA TYR A 98 -15.11 0.88 -18.63
C TYR A 98 -16.07 1.49 -19.65
N ASP A 99 -15.86 2.75 -20.01
CA ASP A 99 -16.63 3.41 -21.07
C ASP A 99 -16.30 2.84 -22.47
N GLN A 100 -15.15 2.18 -22.63
CA GLN A 100 -14.71 1.56 -23.90
C GLN A 100 -14.26 0.09 -23.77
N GLY A 101 -14.62 -0.59 -22.69
CA GLY A 101 -14.37 -2.02 -22.56
C GLY A 101 -15.26 -2.78 -23.54
N LYS A 102 -14.67 -3.62 -24.41
CA LYS A 102 -15.38 -4.37 -25.46
C LYS A 102 -16.55 -5.25 -24.96
N ASP A 103 -16.70 -5.45 -23.65
CA ASP A 103 -17.69 -6.34 -23.05
C ASP A 103 -18.75 -5.64 -22.17
N GLY A 104 -18.59 -4.36 -21.81
CA GLY A 104 -19.47 -3.66 -20.86
C GLY A 104 -19.56 -4.32 -19.47
N GLU A 105 -18.66 -5.25 -19.13
CA GLU A 105 -18.82 -6.12 -17.96
C GLU A 105 -18.52 -5.35 -16.67
N GLN A 106 -19.53 -5.27 -15.80
CA GLN A 106 -19.39 -4.69 -14.47
C GLN A 106 -18.67 -5.66 -13.52
N ARG A 107 -17.58 -5.20 -12.90
CA ARG A 107 -16.75 -6.04 -12.02
C ARG A 107 -16.81 -5.54 -10.58
N SER A 108 -17.32 -6.39 -9.70
CA SER A 108 -17.39 -6.14 -8.26
C SER A 108 -16.06 -6.40 -7.58
N PHE A 109 -15.75 -5.62 -6.56
CA PHE A 109 -14.55 -5.78 -5.75
C PHE A 109 -14.81 -5.33 -4.31
N SER A 110 -14.04 -5.89 -3.40
CA SER A 110 -14.03 -5.46 -2.01
C SER A 110 -12.60 -5.42 -1.49
N PHE A 111 -12.26 -4.32 -0.85
CA PHE A 111 -10.96 -4.06 -0.27
C PHE A 111 -11.12 -3.76 1.21
N ALA A 112 -10.37 -4.43 2.08
CA ALA A 112 -10.34 -4.12 3.50
C ALA A 112 -8.90 -4.00 4.01
N SER A 113 -8.67 -3.09 4.94
CA SER A 113 -7.35 -2.86 5.53
C SER A 113 -7.48 -2.49 6.99
N ASP A 114 -6.52 -2.93 7.80
CA ASP A 114 -6.31 -2.49 9.17
C ASP A 114 -4.82 -2.13 9.37
N GLN A 115 -4.40 -1.86 10.61
CA GLN A 115 -3.01 -1.51 10.94
C GLN A 115 -1.97 -2.62 10.68
N THR A 116 -2.39 -3.82 10.29
CA THR A 116 -1.53 -5.00 10.16
C THR A 116 -1.60 -5.62 8.77
N GLN A 117 -2.76 -5.61 8.13
CA GLN A 117 -3.02 -6.32 6.89
C GLN A 117 -3.94 -5.55 5.96
N ALA A 118 -3.84 -5.88 4.67
CA ALA A 118 -4.69 -5.40 3.61
C ALA A 118 -5.13 -6.59 2.76
N ARG A 119 -6.41 -6.61 2.36
CA ARG A 119 -7.08 -7.74 1.70
C ARG A 119 -7.88 -7.23 0.50
N LEU A 120 -7.67 -7.87 -0.66
CA LEU A 120 -8.49 -7.71 -1.86
C LEU A 120 -9.32 -8.97 -2.05
N TYR A 121 -10.62 -8.82 -2.22
CA TYR A 121 -11.48 -9.91 -2.65
C TYR A 121 -12.01 -9.67 -4.06
N LEU A 122 -11.82 -10.68 -4.89
CA LEU A 122 -12.25 -10.74 -6.28
C LEU A 122 -13.30 -11.85 -6.41
N PRO A 123 -14.61 -11.52 -6.30
CA PRO A 123 -15.69 -12.49 -6.25
C PRO A 123 -15.72 -13.44 -7.46
N LYS A 124 -15.43 -12.92 -8.66
CA LYS A 124 -15.43 -13.68 -9.93
C LYS A 124 -14.48 -14.88 -9.91
N TYR A 125 -13.43 -14.86 -9.09
CA TYR A 125 -12.45 -15.95 -8.99
C TYR A 125 -12.48 -16.70 -7.67
N GLN A 126 -13.39 -16.34 -6.76
CA GLN A 126 -13.35 -16.81 -5.37
C GLN A 126 -11.92 -16.68 -4.79
N LEU A 127 -11.27 -15.54 -5.05
CA LEU A 127 -9.87 -15.28 -4.67
C LEU A 127 -9.79 -14.13 -3.69
N MET A 128 -9.08 -14.35 -2.59
CA MET A 128 -8.65 -13.29 -1.68
C MET A 128 -7.12 -13.15 -1.72
N LEU A 129 -6.66 -11.98 -2.17
CA LEU A 129 -5.26 -11.58 -2.04
C LEU A 129 -5.08 -10.88 -0.69
N THR A 130 -4.09 -11.30 0.08
CA THR A 130 -3.76 -10.69 1.36
C THR A 130 -2.29 -10.24 1.35
N THR A 131 -2.00 -9.10 1.95
CA THR A 131 -0.64 -8.62 2.21
C THR A 131 -0.62 -8.01 3.60
N SER A 132 0.55 -7.95 4.26
CA SER A 132 0.66 -7.03 5.39
C SER A 132 0.56 -5.58 4.89
N LEU A 133 0.10 -4.68 5.76
CA LEU A 133 -0.08 -3.27 5.46
C LEU A 133 1.21 -2.62 4.94
N TYR A 134 2.33 -2.96 5.58
CA TYR A 134 3.62 -2.33 5.33
C TYR A 134 4.44 -3.03 4.25
N LYS A 135 3.97 -4.17 3.74
CA LYS A 135 4.65 -4.93 2.69
C LYS A 135 4.22 -4.44 1.32
N HIS A 136 2.93 -4.45 1.03
CA HIS A 136 2.49 -4.16 -0.34
C HIS A 136 1.22 -3.33 -0.45
N GLN A 137 0.79 -2.67 0.63
CA GLN A 137 -0.42 -1.84 0.54
C GLN A 137 -0.31 -0.81 -0.59
N PHE A 138 0.85 -0.16 -0.78
CA PHE A 138 1.01 0.81 -1.86
C PHE A 138 0.96 0.19 -3.26
N ALA A 139 1.48 -1.01 -3.46
CA ALA A 139 1.49 -1.67 -4.76
C ALA A 139 0.13 -2.25 -5.13
N LEU A 140 -0.57 -2.86 -4.15
CA LEU A 140 -1.88 -3.45 -4.36
C LEU A 140 -3.03 -2.43 -4.33
N PHE A 141 -2.92 -1.45 -3.44
CA PHE A 141 -4.07 -0.64 -2.99
C PHE A 141 -3.78 0.86 -2.92
N GLY A 142 -2.50 1.25 -2.99
CA GLY A 142 -2.03 2.63 -2.89
C GLY A 142 -2.68 3.59 -3.88
N PRO A 143 -2.85 3.21 -5.17
CA PRO A 143 -3.54 4.06 -6.14
C PRO A 143 -5.00 4.29 -5.77
N PHE A 144 -5.66 3.25 -5.28
CA PHE A 144 -7.09 3.29 -5.02
C PHE A 144 -7.44 4.06 -3.73
N VAL A 145 -6.75 3.75 -2.63
CA VAL A 145 -6.91 4.47 -1.35
C VAL A 145 -6.34 5.88 -1.42
N GLY A 146 -5.25 6.05 -2.18
CA GLY A 146 -4.67 7.34 -2.50
C GLY A 146 -5.69 8.23 -3.16
N THR A 147 -6.20 7.89 -4.33
CA THR A 147 -6.88 8.88 -5.17
C THR A 147 -8.25 9.36 -4.64
N LEU A 148 -8.89 8.63 -3.72
CA LEU A 148 -10.08 9.10 -3.01
C LEU A 148 -9.74 10.25 -2.03
N ILE A 149 -9.71 9.96 -0.75
CA ILE A 149 -9.51 10.96 0.30
C ILE A 149 -8.01 11.09 0.64
N GLY A 150 -7.23 10.03 0.46
CA GLY A 150 -5.82 9.99 0.85
C GLY A 150 -4.93 10.99 0.10
N HIS A 151 -5.19 11.22 -1.18
CA HIS A 151 -4.43 12.13 -2.04
C HIS A 151 -4.78 13.55 -1.68
N SER A 152 -6.07 13.85 -1.50
CA SER A 152 -6.53 15.14 -0.97
C SER A 152 -5.82 15.47 0.35
N ILE A 153 -5.77 14.54 1.30
CA ILE A 153 -5.08 14.76 2.58
C ILE A 153 -3.57 14.91 2.41
N LYS A 154 -2.89 13.99 1.69
CA LYS A 154 -1.44 14.06 1.44
C LYS A 154 -1.06 15.34 0.70
N PHE A 155 -1.92 15.81 -0.19
CA PHE A 155 -1.75 17.05 -0.93
C PHE A 155 -1.75 18.26 0.01
N PHE A 156 -2.66 18.28 1.00
CA PHE A 156 -2.69 19.32 2.03
C PHE A 156 -1.63 19.17 3.13
N GLN A 157 -0.90 18.05 3.19
CA GLN A 157 0.23 17.86 4.09
C GLN A 157 1.56 18.33 3.49
N ARG A 158 1.68 18.29 2.17
CA ARG A 158 2.81 18.89 1.45
C ARG A 158 2.64 20.41 1.43
N ASP A 159 3.73 21.17 1.30
CA ASP A 159 3.77 22.65 1.28
C ASP A 159 2.93 23.35 0.19
N ILE A 160 2.15 22.57 -0.57
CA ILE A 160 1.20 23.05 -1.58
C ILE A 160 -0.02 23.73 -0.94
N ALA A 161 -0.23 23.62 0.38
CA ALA A 161 -1.22 24.42 1.11
C ALA A 161 -1.06 25.94 0.84
N SER A 162 0.17 26.40 0.58
CA SER A 162 0.46 27.78 0.17
C SER A 162 -0.06 28.17 -1.23
N LYS A 163 -0.23 27.19 -2.12
CA LYS A 163 -0.69 27.40 -3.51
C LYS A 163 -2.20 27.25 -3.67
N VAL A 164 -2.88 26.61 -2.72
CA VAL A 164 -4.33 26.41 -2.76
C VAL A 164 -5.04 27.72 -2.40
N ARG A 165 -6.07 28.06 -3.19
CA ARG A 165 -6.89 29.26 -3.01
C ARG A 165 -8.36 28.89 -2.95
N LEU A 166 -9.16 29.69 -2.25
CA LEU A 166 -10.60 29.66 -2.42
C LEU A 166 -10.91 30.14 -3.83
N ILE A 167 -11.63 29.32 -4.60
CA ILE A 167 -12.02 29.61 -5.98
C ILE A 167 -13.36 30.32 -5.98
N LYS A 168 -14.40 29.63 -5.47
CA LYS A 168 -15.77 30.13 -5.39
C LYS A 168 -16.60 29.26 -4.46
N GLU A 169 -17.83 29.67 -4.23
CA GLU A 169 -18.86 28.79 -3.68
C GLU A 169 -19.56 28.06 -4.83
N VAL A 170 -19.90 26.79 -4.61
CA VAL A 170 -20.54 25.92 -5.59
C VAL A 170 -21.61 25.08 -4.91
N GLU A 171 -22.58 24.63 -5.68
CA GLU A 171 -23.51 23.59 -5.24
C GLU A 171 -23.07 22.24 -5.82
N VAL A 172 -22.97 21.21 -4.97
CA VAL A 172 -22.60 19.85 -5.35
C VAL A 172 -23.62 18.90 -4.73
N ASN A 173 -24.37 18.18 -5.55
CA ASN A 173 -25.40 17.21 -5.11
C ASN A 173 -26.38 17.82 -4.08
N GLY A 174 -26.86 19.04 -4.31
CA GLY A 174 -27.77 19.74 -3.39
C GLY A 174 -27.09 20.30 -2.12
N GLN A 175 -25.75 20.26 -2.04
CA GLN A 175 -25.00 20.74 -0.90
C GLN A 175 -24.23 22.00 -1.26
N SER A 176 -24.39 23.05 -0.45
CA SER A 176 -23.59 24.26 -0.57
C SER A 176 -22.16 23.98 -0.11
N CYS A 177 -21.18 24.22 -1.00
CA CYS A 177 -19.78 23.91 -0.79
C CYS A 177 -18.86 25.10 -1.05
N TYR A 178 -17.78 25.18 -0.27
CA TYR A 178 -16.60 25.95 -0.63
C TYR A 178 -15.74 25.16 -1.61
N GLN A 179 -15.49 25.71 -2.80
CA GLN A 179 -14.55 25.14 -3.75
C GLN A 179 -13.17 25.78 -3.57
N VAL A 180 -12.20 24.97 -3.19
CA VAL A 180 -10.78 25.37 -3.13
C VAL A 180 -10.00 24.62 -4.18
N GLY A 181 -8.88 25.18 -4.63
CA GLY A 181 -8.06 24.50 -5.60
C GLY A 181 -6.77 25.22 -5.92
N TYR A 182 -5.98 24.59 -6.79
CA TYR A 182 -4.82 25.22 -7.40
C TYR A 182 -4.81 24.88 -8.90
N GLU A 183 -4.02 25.64 -9.64
CA GLU A 183 -3.81 25.44 -11.05
C GLU A 183 -2.32 25.58 -11.34
N SER A 184 -1.78 24.69 -12.17
CA SER A 184 -0.38 24.68 -12.56
C SER A 184 -0.23 23.97 -13.89
N ASN A 185 0.48 24.59 -14.84
CA ASN A 185 0.82 24.00 -16.14
C ASN A 185 -0.39 23.41 -16.88
N GLY A 186 -1.51 24.17 -16.93
CA GLY A 186 -2.74 23.73 -17.60
C GLY A 186 -3.47 22.57 -16.92
N THR A 187 -3.07 22.19 -15.70
CA THR A 187 -3.79 21.21 -14.88
C THR A 187 -4.45 21.93 -13.70
N THR A 188 -5.75 21.70 -13.53
CA THR A 188 -6.54 22.18 -12.39
C THR A 188 -6.84 21.03 -11.45
N LEU A 189 -6.74 21.28 -10.15
CA LEU A 189 -7.24 20.38 -9.11
C LEU A 189 -8.13 21.17 -8.16
N ARG A 190 -9.36 20.71 -8.01
CA ARG A 190 -10.43 21.36 -7.24
C ARG A 190 -11.00 20.39 -6.20
N TRP A 191 -11.28 20.90 -5.01
CA TRP A 191 -11.96 20.20 -3.91
C TRP A 191 -13.15 21.03 -3.47
N SER A 192 -14.31 20.39 -3.33
CA SER A 192 -15.53 21.02 -2.85
C SER A 192 -15.86 20.51 -1.45
N PHE A 193 -15.80 21.39 -0.44
CA PHE A 193 -16.05 21.09 0.97
C PHE A 193 -17.39 21.66 1.41
N GLY A 194 -18.25 20.87 2.06
CA GLY A 194 -19.56 21.33 2.54
C GLY A 194 -19.42 22.51 3.50
N LYS A 195 -20.21 23.58 3.31
CA LYS A 195 -20.11 24.79 4.16
C LYS A 195 -20.47 24.52 5.62
N GLN A 196 -21.36 23.55 5.87
CA GLN A 196 -21.86 23.23 7.21
C GLN A 196 -20.98 22.22 7.96
N ASN A 197 -20.54 21.15 7.29
CA ASN A 197 -19.82 20.05 7.93
C ASN A 197 -18.33 19.98 7.60
N PHE A 198 -17.85 20.79 6.65
CA PHE A 198 -16.48 20.81 6.12
C PHE A 198 -16.00 19.47 5.56
N MET A 199 -16.91 18.53 5.28
CA MET A 199 -16.57 17.25 4.66
C MET A 199 -16.44 17.41 3.15
N LEU A 200 -15.66 16.52 2.53
CA LEU A 200 -15.40 16.54 1.10
C LEU A 200 -16.60 15.99 0.30
N TYR A 201 -17.12 16.77 -0.65
CA TYR A 201 -18.24 16.38 -1.52
C TYR A 201 -17.83 16.13 -2.97
N GLN A 202 -16.73 16.73 -3.42
CA GLN A 202 -16.19 16.49 -4.76
C GLN A 202 -14.69 16.72 -4.83
N VAL A 203 -14.01 15.93 -5.65
CA VAL A 203 -12.64 16.17 -6.12
C VAL A 203 -12.63 16.13 -7.64
N LYS A 204 -12.03 17.13 -8.28
CA LYS A 204 -11.94 17.18 -9.74
C LYS A 204 -10.54 17.58 -10.18
N MET A 205 -9.90 16.72 -10.97
CA MET A 205 -8.64 17.00 -11.66
C MET A 205 -8.90 17.08 -13.15
N GLN A 206 -8.37 18.10 -13.82
CA GLN A 206 -8.51 18.26 -15.27
C GLN A 206 -7.25 18.88 -15.88
N GLY A 207 -6.77 18.30 -16.97
CA GLY A 207 -5.65 18.80 -17.77
C GLY A 207 -5.68 18.26 -19.20
N ASN A 208 -4.60 18.44 -19.96
CA ASN A 208 -4.55 18.08 -21.38
C ASN A 208 -4.68 16.58 -21.67
N TRP A 209 -4.41 15.72 -20.69
CA TRP A 209 -4.55 14.27 -20.78
C TRP A 209 -5.98 13.80 -20.53
N GLY A 210 -6.87 14.70 -20.11
CA GLY A 210 -8.19 14.38 -19.59
C GLY A 210 -8.28 14.76 -18.12
N GLY A 211 -8.87 13.89 -17.31
CA GLY A 211 -9.11 14.21 -15.92
C GLY A 211 -9.83 13.12 -15.18
N TYR A 212 -10.01 13.34 -13.88
CA TYR A 212 -10.89 12.52 -13.09
C TYR A 212 -11.78 13.37 -12.19
N GLU A 213 -12.94 12.81 -11.86
CA GLU A 213 -13.91 13.40 -10.96
C GLU A 213 -14.37 12.35 -9.96
N ILE A 214 -14.32 12.68 -8.67
CA ILE A 214 -14.90 11.88 -7.59
C ILE A 214 -16.03 12.70 -7.00
N ASN A 215 -17.25 12.19 -7.11
CA ASN A 215 -18.44 12.77 -6.50
C ASN A 215 -18.82 11.93 -5.29
N TYR A 216 -18.85 12.55 -4.12
CA TYR A 216 -19.32 11.91 -2.90
C TYR A 216 -20.82 12.18 -2.74
N THR A 217 -21.64 11.23 -3.19
CA THR A 217 -23.10 11.34 -3.24
C THR A 217 -23.75 11.28 -1.86
N GLN A 218 -23.06 10.67 -0.89
CA GLN A 218 -23.51 10.64 0.49
C GLN A 218 -22.31 10.70 1.44
N VAL A 219 -22.42 11.48 2.52
CA VAL A 219 -21.40 11.62 3.56
C VAL A 219 -22.02 11.26 4.91
N ILE A 220 -21.43 10.26 5.59
CA ILE A 220 -21.93 9.74 6.86
C ILE A 220 -20.84 9.86 7.91
N THR A 221 -21.15 10.55 9.02
CA THR A 221 -20.21 10.87 10.11
C THR A 221 -20.75 10.43 11.49
N GLN A 222 -21.24 9.19 11.59
CA GLN A 222 -21.87 8.64 12.81
C GLN A 222 -20.88 8.48 13.98
N ARG A 223 -21.38 8.49 15.23
CA ARG A 223 -20.54 8.65 16.44
C ARG A 223 -19.90 7.38 17.04
N ALA A 224 -20.20 6.17 16.59
CA ALA A 224 -19.48 4.97 17.02
C ALA A 224 -19.75 3.81 16.09
N ILE A 225 -18.72 3.02 15.79
CA ILE A 225 -18.84 1.90 14.85
C ILE A 225 -18.28 0.60 15.43
N PRO A 226 -19.05 -0.50 15.36
CA PRO A 226 -18.58 -1.82 15.70
C PRO A 226 -17.47 -2.24 14.73
N ALA A 227 -16.41 -2.90 15.23
CA ALA A 227 -15.27 -3.35 14.44
C ALA A 227 -15.67 -4.16 13.19
N GLN A 228 -16.83 -4.82 13.26
CA GLN A 228 -17.49 -5.60 12.23
C GLN A 228 -17.84 -4.78 10.99
N ALA A 229 -18.08 -3.47 11.10
CA ALA A 229 -18.43 -2.64 9.95
C ALA A 229 -17.26 -2.43 8.96
N PHE A 230 -16.04 -2.79 9.37
CA PHE A 230 -14.83 -2.78 8.54
C PHE A 230 -14.36 -4.17 8.13
N GLN A 231 -15.06 -5.22 8.55
CA GLN A 231 -14.68 -6.58 8.23
C GLN A 231 -15.21 -6.96 6.85
N LEU A 232 -14.31 -7.51 6.04
CA LEU A 232 -14.66 -8.16 4.79
C LEU A 232 -15.27 -9.54 5.09
N GLN A 233 -16.52 -9.76 4.72
CA GLN A 233 -17.11 -11.09 4.75
C GLN A 233 -16.58 -11.91 3.57
N VAL A 234 -15.84 -12.97 3.88
CA VAL A 234 -15.23 -13.85 2.88
C VAL A 234 -16.14 -15.08 2.72
N PRO A 235 -16.69 -15.34 1.52
CA PRO A 235 -17.50 -16.54 1.30
C PRO A 235 -16.73 -17.84 1.57
N LYS A 236 -17.45 -18.90 1.95
CA LYS A 236 -16.87 -20.24 2.05
C LYS A 236 -16.32 -20.69 0.69
N GLY A 237 -15.18 -21.37 0.68
CA GLY A 237 -14.55 -21.86 -0.56
C GLY A 237 -13.57 -20.91 -1.25
N VAL A 238 -13.40 -19.68 -0.72
CA VAL A 238 -12.44 -18.71 -1.26
C VAL A 238 -11.00 -19.16 -1.05
N THR A 239 -10.22 -19.11 -2.13
CA THR A 239 -8.78 -19.34 -2.11
C THR A 239 -8.06 -18.11 -1.57
N ILE A 240 -7.25 -18.27 -0.54
CA ILE A 240 -6.45 -17.19 0.06
C ILE A 240 -5.01 -17.28 -0.44
N LYS A 241 -4.47 -16.18 -0.97
CA LYS A 241 -3.09 -16.09 -1.44
C LYS A 241 -2.38 -14.88 -0.85
N GLN A 242 -1.15 -15.06 -0.39
CA GLN A 242 -0.27 -13.96 -0.02
C GLN A 242 0.20 -13.24 -1.29
N PHE A 243 0.05 -11.93 -1.31
CA PHE A 243 0.58 -11.09 -2.37
C PHE A 243 2.05 -10.78 -2.09
N SER A 244 2.87 -10.85 -3.14
CA SER A 244 4.18 -10.23 -3.16
C SER A 244 4.39 -9.43 -4.44
N ALA A 245 5.06 -8.29 -4.36
CA ALA A 245 5.45 -7.50 -5.54
C ALA A 245 6.79 -7.99 -6.13
N GLY A 246 6.99 -9.31 -6.16
CA GLY A 246 8.22 -9.95 -6.62
C GLY A 246 9.34 -10.06 -5.58
N GLN A 247 9.06 -9.70 -4.32
CA GLN A 247 9.98 -9.91 -3.20
C GLN A 247 9.82 -11.34 -2.65
N PRO A 248 10.91 -11.95 -2.17
CA PRO A 248 10.85 -13.17 -1.39
C PRO A 248 9.90 -13.02 -0.19
N THR A 249 9.05 -14.02 0.05
CA THR A 249 8.02 -13.95 1.10
C THR A 249 8.41 -14.66 2.40
N THR A 250 7.66 -14.39 3.46
CA THR A 250 7.83 -15.05 4.75
C THR A 250 7.78 -16.57 4.60
N GLY A 251 8.84 -17.25 5.06
CA GLY A 251 9.01 -18.70 5.02
C GLY A 251 9.84 -19.22 3.86
N GLU A 252 10.11 -18.39 2.84
CA GLU A 252 11.08 -18.72 1.79
C GLU A 252 12.51 -18.62 2.32
N THR A 253 13.41 -19.42 1.74
CA THR A 253 14.84 -19.26 1.94
C THR A 253 15.30 -17.93 1.36
N ALA A 254 16.03 -17.14 2.13
CA ALA A 254 16.55 -15.86 1.68
C ALA A 254 17.54 -16.08 0.50
N PRO A 255 17.40 -15.35 -0.62
CA PRO A 255 18.34 -15.46 -1.74
C PRO A 255 19.79 -15.27 -1.30
N ALA A 256 20.66 -16.24 -1.61
CA ALA A 256 22.06 -16.19 -1.23
C ALA A 256 22.81 -15.04 -1.94
N TRP A 257 23.80 -14.47 -1.26
CA TRP A 257 24.72 -13.49 -1.81
C TRP A 257 26.06 -13.52 -1.11
N ASP A 258 27.06 -13.00 -1.81
CA ASP A 258 28.39 -12.70 -1.30
C ASP A 258 28.75 -11.29 -1.76
N LEU A 259 28.75 -10.34 -0.84
CA LEU A 259 28.81 -8.90 -1.13
C LEU A 259 30.04 -8.28 -0.47
N PRO A 260 30.72 -7.35 -1.17
CA PRO A 260 31.78 -6.56 -0.56
C PRO A 260 31.19 -5.47 0.35
N ASP A 261 31.87 -5.19 1.46
CA ASP A 261 31.76 -3.93 2.17
C ASP A 261 32.56 -2.83 1.45
N TYR A 262 32.53 -1.62 2.01
CA TYR A 262 33.23 -0.46 1.45
C TYR A 262 34.68 -0.32 1.93
N GLU A 263 35.17 -1.30 2.69
CA GLU A 263 36.53 -1.37 3.24
C GLU A 263 37.32 -2.53 2.62
N GLY A 264 36.71 -3.31 1.71
CA GLY A 264 37.33 -4.37 0.93
C GLY A 264 37.07 -5.79 1.45
N ASN A 265 36.38 -5.94 2.58
CA ASN A 265 36.01 -7.26 3.10
C ASN A 265 34.77 -7.79 2.39
N ARG A 266 34.61 -9.12 2.35
CA ARG A 266 33.41 -9.76 1.81
C ARG A 266 32.61 -10.40 2.92
N LEU A 267 31.28 -10.34 2.79
CA LEU A 267 30.36 -11.01 3.69
C LEU A 267 29.43 -11.91 2.88
N ASN A 268 29.29 -13.15 3.33
CA ASN A 268 28.40 -14.13 2.73
C ASN A 268 27.17 -14.33 3.62
N LEU A 269 25.96 -14.32 3.06
CA LEU A 269 24.75 -14.53 3.84
C LEU A 269 24.74 -15.88 4.58
N ASN A 270 25.27 -16.94 3.96
CA ASN A 270 25.30 -18.27 4.54
C ASN A 270 26.23 -18.37 5.77
N SER A 271 27.25 -17.51 5.88
CA SER A 271 28.12 -17.47 7.05
C SER A 271 27.44 -16.84 8.27
N LEU A 272 26.23 -16.28 8.10
CA LEU A 272 25.41 -15.71 9.17
C LEU A 272 24.33 -16.67 9.67
N LYS A 273 24.27 -17.92 9.18
CA LYS A 273 23.38 -18.95 9.75
C LYS A 273 23.62 -19.09 11.26
N GLY A 274 22.54 -19.33 12.00
CA GLY A 274 22.54 -19.31 13.46
C GLY A 274 22.29 -17.93 14.06
N LYS A 275 22.39 -16.84 13.28
CA LYS A 275 22.03 -15.47 13.70
C LYS A 275 20.73 -15.02 13.05
N VAL A 276 20.03 -14.10 13.71
CA VAL A 276 18.99 -13.32 13.05
C VAL A 276 19.67 -12.21 12.25
N VAL A 277 19.28 -12.00 11.00
CA VAL A 277 19.87 -10.95 10.15
C VAL A 277 18.79 -9.93 9.77
N VAL A 278 19.07 -8.66 10.02
CA VAL A 278 18.25 -7.54 9.58
C VAL A 278 18.97 -6.84 8.44
N MET A 279 18.39 -6.90 7.24
CA MET A 279 18.94 -6.27 6.04
C MET A 279 18.11 -5.07 5.66
N ASP A 280 18.74 -3.90 5.52
CA ASP A 280 18.12 -2.66 5.06
C ASP A 280 18.62 -2.29 3.67
N PHE A 281 17.80 -2.45 2.64
CA PHE A 281 18.11 -1.94 1.30
C PHE A 281 17.80 -0.44 1.23
N TRP A 282 18.84 0.37 1.05
CA TRP A 282 18.78 1.83 1.16
C TRP A 282 19.65 2.55 0.12
N ALA A 283 19.57 3.89 0.10
CA ALA A 283 20.47 4.74 -0.69
C ALA A 283 20.66 6.14 -0.07
N THR A 284 21.80 6.78 -0.33
CA THR A 284 22.18 8.12 0.18
C THR A 284 21.23 9.22 -0.28
N TRP A 285 20.64 9.07 -1.46
CA TRP A 285 19.69 10.01 -2.06
C TRP A 285 18.24 9.79 -1.61
N CYS A 286 17.96 8.75 -0.82
CA CYS A 286 16.60 8.35 -0.43
C CYS A 286 16.17 9.02 0.89
N PRO A 287 15.31 10.06 0.88
CA PRO A 287 14.87 10.73 2.11
C PRO A 287 14.15 9.82 3.13
N PRO A 288 13.24 8.89 2.74
CA PRO A 288 12.61 8.01 3.72
C PRO A 288 13.60 7.03 4.35
N CYS A 289 14.65 6.61 3.63
CA CYS A 289 15.74 5.80 4.19
C CYS A 289 16.48 6.57 5.28
N ILE A 290 16.82 7.85 5.01
CA ILE A 290 17.50 8.71 5.97
C ILE A 290 16.69 8.87 7.26
N LYS A 291 15.35 8.94 7.15
CA LYS A 291 14.45 8.99 8.31
C LYS A 291 14.40 7.68 9.10
N ALA A 292 14.66 6.53 8.47
CA ALA A 292 14.66 5.22 9.12
C ALA A 292 15.95 4.94 9.92
N ILE A 293 17.08 5.52 9.50
CA ILE A 293 18.42 5.24 10.07
C ILE A 293 18.47 5.34 11.61
N PRO A 294 17.96 6.40 12.26
CA PRO A 294 18.06 6.51 13.72
C PRO A 294 17.36 5.37 14.47
N GLY A 295 16.17 4.98 14.01
CA GLY A 295 15.43 3.86 14.59
C GLY A 295 16.14 2.52 14.38
N LEU A 296 16.71 2.30 13.19
CA LEU A 296 17.49 1.10 12.88
C LEU A 296 18.78 1.01 13.71
N GLN A 297 19.49 2.13 13.90
CA GLN A 297 20.69 2.19 14.73
C GLN A 297 20.36 1.85 16.20
N LYS A 298 19.27 2.41 16.74
CA LYS A 298 18.80 2.08 18.10
C LYS A 298 18.48 0.60 18.28
N LEU A 299 17.82 -0.02 17.29
CA LEU A 299 17.55 -1.46 17.31
C LEU A 299 18.82 -2.29 17.18
N HIS A 300 19.79 -1.84 16.36
CA HIS A 300 21.09 -2.48 16.25
C HIS A 300 21.81 -2.51 17.61
N GLU A 301 21.93 -1.38 18.29
CA GLU A 301 22.56 -1.28 19.62
C GLU A 301 21.84 -2.16 20.66
N LYS A 302 20.51 -2.24 20.60
CA LYS A 302 19.72 -3.07 21.52
C LYS A 302 19.97 -4.57 21.33
N TYR A 303 20.10 -5.04 20.08
CA TYR A 303 20.07 -6.47 19.76
C TYR A 303 21.40 -7.06 19.28
N GLU A 304 22.44 -6.27 19.04
CA GLU A 304 23.72 -6.77 18.51
C GLU A 304 24.38 -7.85 19.38
N LYS A 305 24.23 -7.76 20.71
CA LYS A 305 24.76 -8.76 21.67
C LYS A 305 23.84 -9.97 21.84
N GLN A 306 22.67 -9.98 21.21
CA GLN A 306 21.64 -11.02 21.35
C GLN A 306 21.57 -11.96 20.14
N GLY A 307 22.62 -11.98 19.31
CA GLY A 307 22.67 -12.83 18.11
C GLY A 307 21.95 -12.23 16.90
N VAL A 308 21.78 -10.91 16.86
CA VAL A 308 21.20 -10.19 15.71
C VAL A 308 22.30 -9.43 14.96
N LYS A 309 22.36 -9.59 13.64
CA LYS A 309 23.28 -8.87 12.76
C LYS A 309 22.50 -7.89 11.88
N PHE A 310 22.74 -6.59 12.06
CA PHE A 310 22.22 -5.55 11.18
C PHE A 310 23.18 -5.31 10.02
N LEU A 311 22.64 -5.12 8.82
CA LEU A 311 23.36 -4.87 7.59
C LEU A 311 22.65 -3.77 6.78
N GLY A 312 23.38 -2.72 6.40
CA GLY A 312 22.91 -1.70 5.46
C GLY A 312 23.34 -2.03 4.04
N LEU A 313 22.40 -2.42 3.18
CA LEU A 313 22.62 -2.82 1.79
C LEU A 313 22.39 -1.63 0.85
N ALA A 314 23.46 -0.93 0.49
CA ALA A 314 23.38 0.19 -0.44
C ALA A 314 23.10 -0.32 -1.86
N TYR A 315 21.92 -0.01 -2.40
CA TYR A 315 21.45 -0.52 -3.69
C TYR A 315 21.01 0.62 -4.61
N ARG A 316 21.51 0.62 -5.85
CA ARG A 316 21.39 1.75 -6.81
C ARG A 316 21.89 3.09 -6.24
N ASP A 317 22.89 3.00 -5.38
CA ASP A 317 23.57 4.15 -4.82
C ASP A 317 24.89 4.39 -5.56
N GLN A 318 25.12 5.62 -6.01
CA GLN A 318 26.36 6.07 -6.65
C GLN A 318 27.12 7.10 -5.80
N GLY A 319 26.64 7.37 -4.59
CA GLY A 319 27.24 8.32 -3.66
C GLY A 319 28.45 7.73 -2.92
N LYS A 320 28.59 8.11 -1.65
CA LYS A 320 29.62 7.57 -0.73
C LYS A 320 28.95 6.94 0.50
N PRO A 321 28.32 5.75 0.38
CA PRO A 321 27.44 5.20 1.41
C PRO A 321 28.11 5.03 2.77
N LEU A 322 29.35 4.50 2.80
CA LEU A 322 30.09 4.35 4.05
C LEU A 322 30.35 5.68 4.76
N LYS A 323 30.84 6.70 4.03
CA LYS A 323 31.07 8.04 4.59
C LYS A 323 29.76 8.67 5.07
N PHE A 324 28.68 8.45 4.33
CA PHE A 324 27.35 8.96 4.66
C PHE A 324 26.78 8.38 5.95
N MET A 325 26.96 7.07 6.16
CA MET A 325 26.52 6.34 7.36
C MET A 325 27.41 6.68 8.56
N LYS A 326 28.74 6.70 8.41
CA LYS A 326 29.68 7.10 9.48
C LYS A 326 29.37 8.51 10.00
N LYS A 327 29.08 9.48 9.13
CA LYS A 327 28.69 10.85 9.53
C LYS A 327 27.40 10.90 10.37
N ARG A 328 26.56 9.86 10.32
CA ARG A 328 25.29 9.74 11.04
C ARG A 328 25.36 8.83 12.26
N GLY A 329 26.56 8.41 12.67
CA GLY A 329 26.76 7.56 13.83
C GLY A 329 26.30 6.12 13.64
N VAL A 330 26.16 5.66 12.39
CA VAL A 330 25.78 4.27 12.12
C VAL A 330 26.98 3.35 12.32
N THR A 331 26.79 2.30 13.11
CA THR A 331 27.86 1.34 13.48
C THR A 331 27.69 -0.04 12.84
N TYR A 332 26.51 -0.37 12.31
CA TYR A 332 26.32 -1.64 11.62
C TYR A 332 26.98 -1.66 10.23
N THR A 333 27.33 -2.87 9.77
CA THR A 333 28.09 -3.09 8.52
C THR A 333 27.31 -2.60 7.30
N ILE A 334 27.99 -1.90 6.38
CA ILE A 334 27.41 -1.38 5.13
C ILE A 334 28.00 -2.15 3.94
N LEU A 335 27.14 -2.72 3.11
CA LEU A 335 27.50 -3.57 1.96
C LEU A 335 27.07 -2.92 0.64
N ASN A 336 27.82 -3.19 -0.42
CA ASN A 336 27.44 -2.82 -1.78
C ASN A 336 26.51 -3.91 -2.37
N ALA A 337 25.25 -3.56 -2.64
CA ALA A 337 24.17 -4.52 -2.88
C ALA A 337 23.57 -4.47 -4.29
N GLN A 338 24.34 -4.05 -5.31
CA GLN A 338 23.82 -3.93 -6.70
C GLN A 338 23.24 -5.24 -7.25
N GLU A 339 23.84 -6.38 -6.93
CA GLU A 339 23.38 -7.70 -7.39
C GLU A 339 22.26 -8.25 -6.52
N SER A 340 22.43 -8.22 -5.20
CA SER A 340 21.44 -8.75 -4.25
C SER A 340 20.12 -7.97 -4.30
N GLY A 341 20.14 -6.65 -4.51
CA GLY A 341 18.91 -5.86 -4.64
C GLY A 341 17.99 -6.34 -5.78
N LYS A 342 18.55 -6.87 -6.87
CA LYS A 342 17.77 -7.50 -7.95
C LYS A 342 17.20 -8.84 -7.52
N ALA A 343 18.00 -9.68 -6.86
CA ALA A 343 17.59 -11.01 -6.39
C ALA A 343 16.45 -10.95 -5.36
N TYR A 344 16.43 -9.91 -4.52
CA TYR A 344 15.38 -9.65 -3.55
C TYR A 344 14.19 -8.86 -4.12
N GLY A 345 14.17 -8.54 -5.42
CA GLY A 345 13.08 -7.80 -6.05
C GLY A 345 12.92 -6.38 -5.52
N VAL A 346 14.00 -5.73 -5.07
CA VAL A 346 13.94 -4.39 -4.47
C VAL A 346 13.59 -3.36 -5.55
N SER A 347 12.43 -2.73 -5.37
CA SER A 347 11.89 -1.67 -6.24
C SER A 347 11.41 -0.45 -5.46
N GLN A 348 11.44 -0.51 -4.13
CA GLN A 348 11.06 0.56 -3.22
C GLN A 348 12.13 0.68 -2.12
N TRP A 349 12.30 1.88 -1.57
CA TRP A 349 13.28 2.14 -0.52
C TRP A 349 12.66 2.92 0.66
N PRO A 350 13.04 2.62 1.92
CA PRO A 350 13.86 1.46 2.31
C PRO A 350 13.11 0.15 2.07
N THR A 351 13.82 -0.97 1.95
CA THR A 351 13.24 -2.31 1.98
C THR A 351 13.98 -3.14 3.03
N LEU A 352 13.28 -3.57 4.06
CA LEU A 352 13.84 -4.33 5.18
C LEU A 352 13.48 -5.80 5.06
N PHE A 353 14.43 -6.68 5.34
CA PHE A 353 14.20 -8.13 5.50
C PHE A 353 14.72 -8.59 6.86
N ILE A 354 13.94 -9.43 7.52
CA ILE A 354 14.32 -10.13 8.75
C ILE A 354 14.50 -11.59 8.39
N ILE A 355 15.73 -12.09 8.49
CA ILE A 355 16.10 -13.47 8.21
C ILE A 355 16.34 -14.18 9.55
N GLY A 356 15.74 -15.35 9.70
CA GLY A 356 15.88 -16.19 10.88
C GLY A 356 17.21 -16.94 10.92
N ARG A 357 17.48 -17.59 12.06
CA ARG A 357 18.69 -18.40 12.26
C ARG A 357 18.82 -19.56 11.26
N ASP A 358 17.69 -20.02 10.72
CA ASP A 358 17.57 -21.06 9.70
C ASP A 358 17.81 -20.56 8.26
N GLY A 359 18.08 -19.26 8.07
CA GLY A 359 18.26 -18.65 6.75
C GLY A 359 16.96 -18.38 6.00
N LYS A 360 15.79 -18.58 6.64
CA LYS A 360 14.48 -18.27 6.05
C LYS A 360 14.05 -16.85 6.40
N ILE A 361 13.27 -16.24 5.52
CA ILE A 361 12.68 -14.93 5.76
C ILE A 361 11.61 -15.07 6.82
N ARG A 362 11.81 -14.42 7.96
CA ARG A 362 10.83 -14.33 9.06
C ARG A 362 9.83 -13.21 8.77
N ASP A 363 10.33 -12.07 8.30
CA ASP A 363 9.47 -10.94 7.94
C ASP A 363 10.17 -10.01 6.93
N TYR A 364 9.42 -9.05 6.37
CA TYR A 364 9.95 -7.97 5.54
C TYR A 364 9.05 -6.73 5.59
N MET A 365 9.59 -5.55 5.27
CA MET A 365 8.87 -4.28 5.32
C MET A 365 9.31 -3.39 4.16
N LEU A 366 8.35 -2.81 3.44
CA LEU A 366 8.62 -1.89 2.33
C LEU A 366 8.28 -0.46 2.75
N GLY A 367 9.22 0.46 2.56
CA GLY A 367 9.06 1.87 2.91
C GLY A 367 9.28 2.17 4.40
N TYR A 368 9.24 3.46 4.71
CA TYR A 368 9.39 3.97 6.08
C TYR A 368 8.02 4.29 6.71
N HIS A 369 7.78 3.78 7.92
CA HIS A 369 6.48 3.85 8.62
C HIS A 369 6.58 4.44 10.03
N GLY A 370 7.65 5.19 10.32
CA GLY A 370 7.86 5.82 11.63
C GLY A 370 7.86 4.81 12.79
N GLU A 371 7.42 5.27 13.96
CA GLU A 371 7.42 4.49 15.21
C GLU A 371 6.61 3.18 15.12
N VAL A 372 5.56 3.16 14.30
CA VAL A 372 4.75 1.95 14.10
C VAL A 372 5.57 0.90 13.35
N GLY A 373 6.30 1.32 12.31
CA GLY A 373 7.24 0.44 11.61
C GLY A 373 8.32 -0.09 12.54
N GLU A 374 8.90 0.77 13.37
CA GLU A 374 9.95 0.36 14.33
C GLU A 374 9.46 -0.70 15.31
N LYS A 375 8.27 -0.54 15.91
CA LYS A 375 7.68 -1.54 16.82
C LYS A 375 7.40 -2.87 16.13
N ILE A 376 6.99 -2.84 14.87
CA ILE A 376 6.73 -4.05 14.08
C ILE A 376 8.05 -4.76 13.75
N LEU A 377 9.07 -4.01 13.34
CA LEU A 377 10.40 -4.54 13.07
C LEU A 377 10.99 -5.17 14.33
N GLU A 378 10.91 -4.47 15.46
CA GLU A 378 11.35 -4.98 16.76
C GLU A 378 10.65 -6.29 17.12
N LYS A 379 9.32 -6.33 16.98
CA LYS A 379 8.55 -7.55 17.22
C LYS A 379 8.94 -8.69 16.28
N ALA A 380 9.22 -8.40 15.00
CA ALA A 380 9.69 -9.40 14.04
C ALA A 380 11.07 -9.95 14.42
N ILE A 381 11.97 -9.11 14.92
CA ILE A 381 13.28 -9.51 15.45
C ILE A 381 13.10 -10.42 16.67
N GLU A 382 12.24 -10.05 17.63
CA GLU A 382 11.99 -10.87 18.82
C GLU A 382 11.35 -12.22 18.49
N ASP A 383 10.40 -12.23 17.55
CA ASP A 383 9.76 -13.45 17.10
C ASP A 383 10.77 -14.35 16.34
N ALA A 384 11.68 -13.76 15.57
CA ALA A 384 12.78 -14.47 14.92
C ALA A 384 13.81 -15.02 15.92
N LEU A 385 14.13 -14.27 16.97
CA LEU A 385 15.03 -14.70 18.04
C LEU A 385 14.45 -15.86 18.84
N LYS A 386 13.12 -15.90 19.01
CA LYS A 386 12.41 -16.98 19.70
C LYS A 386 12.10 -18.18 18.79
N ASP A 387 12.58 -18.15 17.54
CA ASP A 387 12.27 -19.13 16.49
C ASP A 387 10.78 -19.48 16.44
N LYS A 388 9.92 -18.46 16.60
CA LYS A 388 8.48 -18.68 16.57
C LYS A 388 8.09 -19.30 15.24
N PRO A 389 7.13 -20.25 15.26
CA PRO A 389 6.64 -20.86 14.03
C PRO A 389 6.21 -19.77 13.06
N LEU A 390 6.72 -19.86 11.83
CA LEU A 390 6.25 -19.02 10.74
C LEU A 390 4.72 -19.19 10.65
N PRO A 391 3.96 -18.11 10.44
CA PRO A 391 2.51 -18.23 10.23
C PRO A 391 2.29 -19.26 9.13
N LYS A 392 1.35 -20.20 9.33
CA LYS A 392 1.02 -21.26 8.37
C LYS A 392 0.72 -20.60 7.02
N SER A 393 1.74 -20.55 6.15
CA SER A 393 1.60 -20.09 4.79
C SER A 393 0.65 -21.06 4.09
N SER A 394 -0.53 -20.59 3.70
CA SER A 394 -1.36 -21.31 2.75
C SER A 394 -0.68 -21.26 1.38
N LEU A 395 0.25 -22.21 1.19
CA LEU A 395 0.87 -22.66 -0.06
C LEU A 395 2.00 -21.79 -0.65
N ALA A 396 3.22 -22.26 -0.32
CA ALA A 396 4.41 -22.48 -1.15
C ALA A 396 4.75 -21.55 -2.33
N THR A 397 5.99 -21.06 -2.31
CA THR A 397 6.76 -20.68 -3.50
C THR A 397 7.72 -21.82 -3.81
N PRO A 398 7.63 -22.52 -4.96
CA PRO A 398 8.68 -23.45 -5.34
C PRO A 398 9.87 -22.65 -5.86
N ASN A 399 11.05 -23.05 -5.40
CA ASN A 399 12.33 -22.61 -5.93
C ASN A 399 12.62 -23.49 -7.14
N PHE A 400 13.22 -22.93 -8.19
CA PHE A 400 13.39 -23.71 -9.39
C PHE A 400 14.79 -23.42 -9.99
N ASP A 401 15.50 -24.36 -10.64
CA ASP A 401 16.55 -24.19 -11.74
C ASP A 401 17.30 -25.51 -11.99
N ARG A 402 16.62 -26.54 -12.53
CA ARG A 402 17.15 -27.84 -13.07
C ARG A 402 15.96 -28.74 -13.45
N PHE A 403 16.16 -29.96 -13.96
CA PHE A 403 15.08 -30.98 -13.89
C PHE A 403 14.74 -31.16 -12.41
N VAL A 404 13.51 -30.80 -12.04
CA VAL A 404 13.13 -30.60 -10.62
C VAL A 404 12.47 -31.84 -10.04
N GLY A 405 11.95 -32.73 -10.89
CA GLY A 405 11.30 -33.96 -10.47
C GLY A 405 10.17 -34.37 -11.41
N GLN A 406 9.72 -35.61 -11.23
CA GLN A 406 8.61 -36.21 -11.95
C GLN A 406 7.49 -36.53 -10.97
N TYR A 407 6.27 -36.10 -11.31
CA TYR A 407 5.09 -36.32 -10.47
C TYR A 407 4.08 -37.15 -11.24
N LYS A 408 3.64 -38.24 -10.62
CA LYS A 408 2.70 -39.19 -11.19
C LYS A 408 1.43 -39.22 -10.33
N THR A 409 0.29 -38.96 -10.96
CA THR A 409 -1.02 -39.27 -10.40
C THR A 409 -1.69 -40.33 -11.29
N ASP A 410 -2.84 -40.83 -10.84
CA ASP A 410 -3.62 -41.85 -11.57
C ASP A 410 -4.09 -41.39 -12.96
N GLN A 411 -3.94 -40.11 -13.31
CA GLN A 411 -4.45 -39.53 -14.56
C GLN A 411 -3.40 -38.78 -15.38
N VAL A 412 -2.28 -38.33 -14.81
CA VAL A 412 -1.25 -37.59 -15.56
C VAL A 412 0.15 -37.77 -14.97
N GLN A 413 1.15 -37.79 -15.85
CA GLN A 413 2.57 -37.72 -15.51
C GLN A 413 3.14 -36.38 -15.99
N PHE A 414 3.77 -35.63 -15.08
CA PHE A 414 4.38 -34.33 -15.38
C PHE A 414 5.88 -34.35 -15.11
N ASN A 415 6.65 -33.80 -16.05
CA ASN A 415 8.07 -33.52 -15.91
C ASN A 415 8.28 -32.01 -15.76
N VAL A 416 9.03 -31.59 -14.74
CA VAL A 416 9.26 -30.16 -14.45
C VAL A 416 10.71 -29.81 -14.76
N PHE A 417 10.90 -28.80 -15.62
CA PHE A 417 12.21 -28.32 -16.04
C PHE A 417 12.36 -26.83 -15.75
N LYS A 418 13.60 -26.38 -15.55
CA LYS A 418 13.90 -24.95 -15.55
C LYS A 418 15.23 -24.64 -16.24
N ASN A 419 15.21 -23.55 -17.01
CA ASN A 419 16.30 -23.16 -17.89
C ASN A 419 17.32 -22.23 -17.23
N LYS A 420 18.49 -22.05 -17.86
CA LYS A 420 19.62 -21.22 -17.37
C LYS A 420 19.30 -19.74 -17.08
N ARG A 421 18.09 -19.26 -17.40
CA ARG A 421 17.60 -17.89 -17.14
C ARG A 421 16.53 -17.84 -16.04
N GLY A 422 16.26 -18.95 -15.37
CA GLY A 422 15.29 -18.98 -14.30
C GLY A 422 13.83 -19.03 -14.76
N LYS A 423 13.53 -19.62 -15.92
CA LYS A 423 12.15 -19.79 -16.39
C LYS A 423 11.75 -21.26 -16.42
N LEU A 424 10.59 -21.55 -15.83
CA LEU A 424 10.01 -22.89 -15.74
C LEU A 424 9.28 -23.30 -17.00
N SER A 425 9.39 -24.59 -17.31
CA SER A 425 8.56 -25.26 -18.29
C SER A 425 8.06 -26.59 -17.72
N ILE A 426 6.78 -26.86 -17.93
CA ILE A 426 6.14 -28.12 -17.53
C ILE A 426 5.80 -28.86 -18.82
N GLU A 427 6.35 -30.06 -18.96
CA GLU A 427 5.99 -30.99 -20.03
C GLU A 427 5.05 -32.04 -19.45
N HIS A 428 3.94 -32.32 -20.15
CA HIS A 428 2.95 -33.29 -19.71
C HIS A 428 2.63 -34.25 -20.84
N THR A 429 2.49 -35.53 -20.49
CA THR A 429 2.02 -36.57 -21.41
C THR A 429 0.72 -37.11 -20.84
N LEU A 430 -0.39 -36.89 -21.54
CA LEU A 430 -1.69 -37.48 -21.20
C LEU A 430 -1.70 -38.94 -21.65
N GLN A 431 -1.89 -39.87 -20.72
CA GLN A 431 -2.35 -41.21 -21.07
C GLN A 431 -3.87 -41.14 -21.24
N THR A 432 -4.28 -40.99 -22.50
CA THR A 432 -5.56 -41.38 -23.12
C THR A 432 -6.18 -40.28 -23.99
N THR A 433 -6.74 -40.78 -25.07
CA THR A 433 -7.08 -40.15 -26.34
C THR A 433 -8.30 -39.24 -26.22
N ASN A 434 -8.07 -37.92 -26.11
CA ASN A 434 -8.93 -36.98 -26.81
C ASN A 434 -8.18 -35.69 -27.10
N LYS A 435 -7.96 -35.44 -28.39
CA LYS A 435 -7.31 -34.25 -28.92
C LYS A 435 -8.13 -33.01 -28.55
N SER A 436 -7.46 -31.96 -28.03
CA SER A 436 -7.94 -30.60 -27.69
C SER A 436 -8.24 -30.37 -26.20
N LYS A 437 -7.69 -29.38 -25.48
CA LYS A 437 -6.83 -28.21 -25.76
C LYS A 437 -6.28 -27.74 -24.40
N THR A 438 -5.08 -27.18 -24.41
CA THR A 438 -4.42 -26.39 -23.36
C THR A 438 -5.33 -25.79 -22.27
N PHE A 439 -4.97 -25.99 -20.99
CA PHE A 439 -5.56 -25.24 -19.87
C PHE A 439 -5.39 -23.71 -20.10
N PRO A 440 -6.44 -22.89 -19.91
CA PRO A 440 -6.32 -21.45 -20.06
C PRO A 440 -5.50 -20.86 -18.90
N LEU A 441 -4.41 -20.17 -19.25
CA LEU A 441 -3.75 -19.23 -18.36
C LEU A 441 -4.55 -17.93 -18.42
N ILE A 442 -5.14 -17.54 -17.30
CA ILE A 442 -5.82 -16.25 -17.16
C ILE A 442 -4.79 -15.24 -16.67
N HIS A 443 -4.50 -14.26 -17.50
CA HIS A 443 -3.84 -13.05 -17.04
C HIS A 443 -4.88 -12.18 -16.33
N LEU A 444 -4.56 -11.65 -15.14
CA LEU A 444 -5.37 -10.56 -14.55
C LEU A 444 -5.32 -9.26 -15.37
N LYS A 445 -4.69 -9.28 -16.55
CA LYS A 445 -4.93 -8.26 -17.59
C LYS A 445 -6.43 -8.02 -17.70
N ASP A 446 -7.28 -9.04 -17.78
CA ASP A 446 -8.70 -8.84 -18.08
C ASP A 446 -9.57 -8.49 -16.84
N GLN A 447 -8.95 -8.11 -15.71
CA GLN A 447 -9.61 -7.81 -14.43
C GLN A 447 -9.03 -6.56 -13.77
N TYR A 448 -8.86 -5.51 -14.57
CA TYR A 448 -8.19 -4.29 -14.16
C TYR A 448 -8.83 -3.60 -12.93
N PHE A 449 -7.98 -3.05 -12.06
CA PHE A 449 -8.30 -1.93 -11.16
C PHE A 449 -7.30 -0.80 -11.40
N THR A 450 -7.75 0.43 -11.66
CA THR A 450 -6.89 1.63 -11.60
C THR A 450 -7.61 2.86 -11.06
N LEU A 451 -6.96 3.52 -10.10
CA LEU A 451 -7.00 4.96 -9.81
C LEU A 451 -5.53 5.46 -9.76
N SER A 452 -4.82 5.16 -10.86
CA SER A 452 -3.40 5.44 -11.24
C SER A 452 -2.24 4.62 -10.63
N GLY A 453 -2.35 3.29 -10.56
CA GLY A 453 -1.15 2.44 -10.44
C GLY A 453 -1.40 1.05 -10.97
N ASP A 454 -0.43 0.57 -11.75
CA ASP A 454 -0.52 -0.58 -12.64
C ASP A 454 -0.60 -1.91 -11.89
N LEU A 455 -1.81 -2.44 -11.74
CA LEU A 455 -2.02 -3.88 -11.56
C LEU A 455 -1.99 -4.65 -12.91
N LYS A 456 -1.81 -3.93 -14.04
CA LYS A 456 -1.98 -4.44 -15.42
C LYS A 456 -1.09 -5.64 -15.78
N ASN A 457 -0.09 -6.00 -14.97
CA ASN A 457 0.86 -7.07 -15.27
C ASN A 457 1.27 -7.95 -14.06
N ILE A 458 0.48 -7.99 -12.98
CA ILE A 458 1.01 -8.54 -11.71
C ILE A 458 0.88 -10.06 -11.61
N PHE A 459 -0.19 -10.64 -12.15
CA PHE A 459 -0.50 -12.05 -11.92
C PHE A 459 -0.99 -12.79 -13.15
N GLU A 460 -0.48 -14.00 -13.28
CA GLU A 460 -0.93 -15.02 -14.22
C GLU A 460 -1.44 -16.20 -13.38
N PHE A 461 -2.66 -16.64 -13.64
CA PHE A 461 -3.28 -17.74 -12.91
C PHE A 461 -3.64 -18.86 -13.86
N LYS A 462 -3.53 -20.09 -13.37
CA LYS A 462 -4.15 -21.24 -14.02
C LYS A 462 -5.47 -21.53 -13.34
N ILE A 463 -6.53 -21.66 -14.12
CA ILE A 463 -7.86 -22.07 -13.63
C ILE A 463 -8.22 -23.48 -14.09
N ASP A 464 -9.06 -24.15 -13.32
CA ASP A 464 -9.74 -25.37 -13.76
C ASP A 464 -10.95 -25.08 -14.65
N LYS A 465 -11.64 -26.14 -15.09
CA LYS A 465 -12.83 -26.04 -15.97
C LYS A 465 -14.02 -25.36 -15.27
N GLN A 466 -13.99 -25.22 -13.94
CA GLN A 466 -15.00 -24.57 -13.12
C GLN A 466 -14.64 -23.11 -12.80
N GLY A 467 -13.52 -22.60 -13.31
CA GLY A 467 -13.07 -21.23 -13.08
C GLY A 467 -12.33 -21.00 -11.76
N LYS A 468 -12.03 -22.07 -11.01
CA LYS A 468 -11.29 -21.98 -9.74
C LYS A 468 -9.79 -21.94 -9.99
N ILE A 469 -9.08 -21.09 -9.25
CA ILE A 469 -7.63 -20.95 -9.37
C ILE A 469 -6.94 -22.18 -8.80
N ILE A 470 -6.15 -22.85 -9.64
CA ILE A 470 -5.34 -24.02 -9.29
C ILE A 470 -3.83 -23.72 -9.28
N ALA A 471 -3.38 -22.62 -9.89
CA ALA A 471 -2.00 -22.15 -9.77
C ALA A 471 -1.88 -20.61 -9.93
N LEU A 472 -0.84 -20.02 -9.34
CA LEU A 472 -0.53 -18.59 -9.42
C LEU A 472 0.95 -18.40 -9.80
N GLN A 473 1.20 -17.53 -10.78
CA GLN A 473 2.51 -17.05 -11.20
C GLN A 473 2.55 -15.52 -11.08
N GLY A 474 3.48 -15.01 -10.28
CA GLY A 474 3.74 -13.58 -10.17
C GLY A 474 4.69 -13.07 -11.25
N PHE A 475 4.48 -11.83 -11.68
CA PHE A 475 5.32 -10.98 -12.56
C PHE A 475 6.00 -11.63 -13.79
N LYS A 476 5.53 -11.23 -14.98
CA LYS A 476 6.34 -11.27 -16.20
C LYS A 476 6.98 -9.88 -16.36
N LYS A 477 8.31 -9.78 -16.24
CA LYS A 477 9.06 -8.55 -16.57
C LYS A 477 8.58 -8.01 -17.93
N THR A 478 7.84 -6.91 -17.93
CA THR A 478 7.87 -5.98 -19.05
C THR A 478 8.83 -4.88 -18.65
N ALA A 479 10.05 -4.96 -19.19
CA ALA A 479 10.87 -3.78 -19.36
C ALA A 479 10.10 -2.86 -20.33
N GLN A 480 9.24 -1.99 -19.82
CA GLN A 480 8.86 -0.83 -20.61
C GLN A 480 10.03 0.14 -20.54
N LYS A 481 10.76 0.21 -21.66
CA LYS A 481 11.42 1.42 -22.12
C LYS A 481 10.42 2.57 -21.91
N VAL A 482 10.67 3.42 -20.91
CA VAL A 482 10.21 4.79 -20.98
C VAL A 482 11.19 5.44 -21.96
N SER A 483 10.82 5.49 -23.24
CA SER A 483 11.59 6.23 -24.24
C SER A 483 11.39 7.72 -23.98
N LYS A 484 12.53 8.43 -23.90
CA LYS A 484 12.79 9.89 -23.87
C LYS A 484 11.65 10.83 -23.49
#